data_AF-A0AAN7I437-F1
#
_entry.id   AF-A0AAN7I437-F1
#
_cell.length_a   1.000
_cell.length_b   1.000
_cell.length_c   1.000
_cell.angle_alpha   90.00
_cell.angle_beta   90.00
_cell.angle_gamma   90.00
#
_symmetry.space_group_name_H-M   'P 1'
#
loop_
_entity.id
_entity.type
_entity.pdbx_description
1 polymer ?
#
loop_
_entity_poly.entity_id
_entity_poly.type
_entity_poly.pdbx_seq_one_letter_code
_entity_poly.pdbx_strand_id
1 'polypeptide(L)'
;MVSPKTFAPSSLLPAPAPNEKSYKVAIRANDLFERGQYNEAIIDYTKALQLSKDCSETDQTFVALIYSNRSACYIKIREYEKARRDAVQTIDLASTWSKGYFRHGEALLKLEQFDEALEAFQMAMDREDAANIKEISAFVAKTLIEKDNARMGIKIIQLISGQDIAVEKSVLNPIQSKLYEFAAHMKNIIHIIVDIKTNNCILIDACWDIDGILKYIDEQGYTVVATVVTHYHFDHIGGSPPAPYDTLPIKISGLSSLLKKIPHIKAYIHPLEIPFIQQTNSSIQFNRLVPTTTDITTHLNIGKIHIEFLHTPGHTPGSQSLLVNKSRLIAGDTLLCGGHCGRTDLPGGNRRAMEKTLRHVLGGLDNRIVVYPGHYYGSTWSTIGMERENGCLGDELVGFGMETTV
;
A
#
# COMPACT_ATOMS: atom_id res chain seq x y z
N MET A 1 5.83 12.14 -13.41
CA MET A 1 6.87 11.43 -14.17
C MET A 1 6.66 9.94 -13.97
N VAL A 2 6.45 9.17 -15.05
CA VAL A 2 6.35 7.71 -14.97
C VAL A 2 7.76 7.18 -14.71
N SER A 3 8.00 6.62 -13.53
CA SER A 3 9.25 5.91 -13.25
C SER A 3 9.39 4.78 -14.28
N PRO A 4 10.52 4.67 -14.99
CA PRO A 4 10.79 3.48 -15.78
C PRO A 4 10.85 2.31 -14.78
N LYS A 5 9.98 1.31 -14.94
CA LYS A 5 10.01 0.10 -14.11
C LYS A 5 11.17 -0.77 -14.56
N THR A 6 12.39 -0.40 -14.20
CA THR A 6 13.63 -1.08 -14.63
C THR A 6 13.63 -2.55 -14.21
N PHE A 7 12.99 -2.84 -13.09
CA PHE A 7 12.83 -4.20 -12.57
C PHE A 7 11.45 -4.82 -12.83
N ALA A 8 10.59 -4.27 -13.70
CA ALA A 8 9.43 -5.04 -14.15
C ALA A 8 9.87 -6.22 -15.05
N PRO A 9 9.06 -7.28 -15.17
CA PRO A 9 9.16 -8.17 -16.33
C PRO A 9 9.09 -7.34 -17.60
N SER A 10 10.09 -7.51 -18.47
CA SER A 10 10.24 -6.70 -19.68
C SER A 10 9.19 -7.09 -20.72
N SER A 11 8.47 -6.11 -21.25
CA SER A 11 7.65 -6.26 -22.46
C SER A 11 8.51 -6.34 -23.73
N LEU A 12 9.76 -5.88 -23.66
CA LEU A 12 10.74 -6.02 -24.73
C LEU A 12 11.16 -7.49 -24.87
N LEU A 13 11.41 -7.85 -26.12
CA LEU A 13 11.83 -9.16 -26.58
C LEU A 13 12.94 -9.72 -25.66
N PRO A 14 12.79 -10.95 -25.13
CA PRO A 14 13.84 -11.55 -24.32
C PRO A 14 15.12 -11.71 -25.15
N ALA A 15 16.27 -11.86 -24.48
CA ALA A 15 17.56 -12.13 -25.11
C ALA A 15 17.44 -13.24 -26.18
N PRO A 16 18.38 -13.35 -27.16
CA PRO A 16 18.35 -14.42 -28.14
C PRO A 16 18.07 -15.77 -27.46
N ALA A 17 16.97 -16.41 -27.85
CA ALA A 17 16.51 -17.62 -27.20
C ALA A 17 17.11 -18.85 -27.87
N PRO A 18 17.29 -19.96 -27.13
CA PRO A 18 17.83 -21.21 -27.69
C PRO A 18 17.03 -21.74 -28.87
N ASN A 19 15.71 -21.50 -28.86
CA ASN A 19 14.80 -21.90 -29.93
C ASN A 19 13.53 -21.07 -29.96
N GLU A 20 12.90 -21.02 -31.13
CA GLU A 20 11.68 -20.25 -31.40
C GLU A 20 10.50 -20.64 -30.47
N LYS A 21 10.42 -21.91 -30.06
CA LYS A 21 9.34 -22.38 -29.18
C LYS A 21 9.47 -21.78 -27.78
N SER A 22 10.66 -21.83 -27.18
CA SER A 22 10.93 -21.24 -25.86
C SER A 22 10.66 -19.72 -25.87
N TYR A 23 11.05 -19.05 -26.94
CA TYR A 23 10.83 -17.62 -27.14
C TYR A 23 9.35 -17.25 -27.20
N LYS A 24 8.55 -17.96 -28.01
CA LYS A 24 7.11 -17.73 -28.14
C LYS A 24 6.36 -17.93 -26.81
N VAL A 25 6.75 -18.96 -26.06
CA VAL A 25 6.14 -19.24 -24.74
C VAL A 25 6.52 -18.14 -23.73
N ALA A 26 7.76 -17.66 -23.73
CA ALA A 26 8.19 -16.56 -22.87
C ALA A 26 7.43 -15.26 -23.16
N ILE A 27 7.21 -14.92 -24.43
CA ILE A 27 6.40 -13.74 -24.81
C ILE A 27 4.96 -13.87 -24.28
N ARG A 28 4.34 -15.04 -24.44
CA ARG A 28 3.00 -15.29 -23.88
C ARG A 28 2.98 -15.15 -22.36
N ALA A 29 4.01 -15.65 -21.67
CA ALA A 29 4.13 -15.51 -20.22
C ALA A 29 4.25 -14.03 -19.78
N ASN A 30 4.97 -13.20 -20.55
CA ASN A 30 5.05 -11.75 -20.30
C ASN A 30 3.67 -11.08 -20.46
N ASP A 31 2.92 -11.40 -21.53
CA ASP A 31 1.55 -10.88 -21.74
C ASP A 31 0.59 -11.30 -20.61
N LEU A 32 0.67 -12.56 -20.17
CA LEU A 32 -0.11 -13.06 -19.03
C LEU A 32 0.25 -12.31 -17.74
N PHE A 33 1.54 -12.04 -17.51
CA PHE A 33 1.99 -11.24 -16.37
C PHE A 33 1.43 -9.82 -16.39
N GLU A 34 1.47 -9.15 -17.54
CA GLU A 34 0.92 -7.80 -17.72
C GLU A 34 -0.59 -7.74 -17.45
N ARG A 35 -1.30 -8.82 -17.75
CA ARG A 35 -2.74 -8.98 -17.46
C ARG A 35 -3.05 -9.42 -16.03
N GLY A 36 -2.03 -9.61 -15.19
CA GLY A 36 -2.19 -10.08 -13.81
C GLY A 36 -2.51 -11.57 -13.67
N GLN A 37 -2.40 -12.36 -14.75
CA GLN A 37 -2.64 -13.80 -14.78
C GLN A 37 -1.37 -14.56 -14.36
N TYR A 38 -0.98 -14.38 -13.09
CA TYR A 38 0.32 -14.81 -12.59
C TYR A 38 0.49 -16.34 -12.55
N ASN A 39 -0.57 -17.09 -12.24
CA ASN A 39 -0.50 -18.56 -12.20
C ASN A 39 -0.26 -19.13 -13.61
N GLU A 40 -0.98 -18.62 -14.60
CA GLU A 40 -0.82 -18.99 -16.01
C GLU A 40 0.55 -18.56 -16.55
N ALA A 41 1.02 -17.37 -16.17
CA ALA A 41 2.37 -16.91 -16.51
C ALA A 41 3.45 -17.85 -15.94
N ILE A 42 3.30 -18.32 -14.69
CA ILE A 42 4.23 -19.29 -14.07
C ILE A 42 4.27 -20.60 -14.85
N ILE A 43 3.12 -21.10 -15.31
CA ILE A 43 3.04 -22.31 -16.14
C ILE A 43 3.85 -22.12 -17.42
N ASP A 44 3.64 -21.00 -18.13
CA ASP A 44 4.34 -20.73 -19.39
C ASP A 44 5.84 -20.48 -19.17
N TYR A 45 6.27 -19.71 -18.16
CA TYR A 45 7.70 -19.57 -17.84
C TYR A 45 8.35 -20.91 -17.50
N THR A 46 7.65 -21.78 -16.76
CA THR A 46 8.15 -23.12 -16.45
C THR A 46 8.32 -23.97 -17.72
N LYS A 47 7.39 -23.87 -18.65
CA LYS A 47 7.49 -24.52 -19.97
C LYS A 47 8.63 -23.94 -20.80
N ALA A 48 8.84 -22.62 -20.77
CA ALA A 48 9.98 -21.98 -21.46
C ALA A 48 11.31 -22.53 -20.92
N LEU A 49 11.47 -22.63 -19.60
CA LEU A 49 12.66 -23.23 -18.96
C LEU A 49 12.86 -24.69 -19.37
N GLN A 50 11.78 -25.49 -19.44
CA GLN A 50 11.86 -26.89 -19.88
C GLN A 50 12.32 -27.02 -21.34
N LEU A 51 11.90 -26.10 -22.22
CA LEU A 51 12.30 -26.04 -23.63
C LEU A 51 13.73 -25.50 -23.81
N SER A 52 14.37 -25.03 -22.75
CA SER A 52 15.73 -24.48 -22.72
C SER A 52 16.70 -25.35 -21.93
N LYS A 53 16.38 -26.63 -21.65
CA LYS A 53 17.23 -27.52 -20.83
C LYS A 53 18.60 -27.83 -21.45
N ASP A 54 18.68 -27.90 -22.77
CA ASP A 54 19.92 -28.21 -23.50
C ASP A 54 20.65 -26.93 -23.96
N CYS A 55 20.54 -25.86 -23.18
CA CYS A 55 21.05 -24.53 -23.52
C CYS A 55 22.59 -24.49 -23.56
N SER A 56 23.14 -23.74 -24.52
CA SER A 56 24.57 -23.43 -24.56
C SER A 56 24.90 -22.25 -23.64
N GLU A 57 26.19 -21.92 -23.45
CA GLU A 57 26.59 -20.73 -22.68
C GLU A 57 25.98 -19.42 -23.21
N THR A 58 25.75 -19.32 -24.53
CA THR A 58 25.16 -18.12 -25.14
C THR A 58 23.70 -17.89 -24.77
N ASP A 59 23.02 -18.93 -24.27
CA ASP A 59 21.61 -18.91 -23.91
C ASP A 59 21.37 -18.58 -22.43
N GLN A 60 22.41 -18.57 -21.60
CA GLN A 60 22.30 -18.39 -20.13
C GLN A 60 21.56 -17.10 -19.77
N THR A 61 21.82 -16.03 -20.52
CA THR A 61 21.15 -14.72 -20.42
C THR A 61 19.63 -14.81 -20.59
N PHE A 62 19.17 -15.60 -21.57
CA PHE A 62 17.73 -15.84 -21.77
C PHE A 62 17.14 -16.61 -20.61
N VAL A 63 17.78 -17.71 -20.20
CA VAL A 63 17.30 -18.56 -19.08
C VAL A 63 17.25 -17.78 -17.77
N ALA A 64 18.28 -16.98 -17.47
CA ALA A 64 18.34 -16.10 -16.30
C ALA A 64 17.17 -15.10 -16.26
N LEU A 65 16.81 -14.52 -17.40
CA LEU A 65 15.67 -13.61 -17.53
C LEU A 65 14.34 -14.32 -17.23
N ILE A 66 14.16 -15.56 -17.71
CA ILE A 66 12.95 -16.34 -17.44
C ILE A 66 12.81 -16.65 -15.95
N TYR A 67 13.88 -17.08 -15.27
CA TYR A 67 13.87 -17.24 -13.82
C TYR A 67 13.52 -15.93 -13.10
N SER A 68 14.12 -14.81 -13.52
CA SER A 68 13.86 -13.49 -12.91
C SER A 68 12.39 -13.05 -13.04
N ASN A 69 11.77 -13.31 -14.20
CA ASN A 69 10.38 -12.97 -14.45
C ASN A 69 9.43 -13.93 -13.71
N ARG A 70 9.75 -15.22 -13.63
CA ARG A 70 8.95 -16.20 -12.85
C ARG A 70 9.05 -15.92 -11.35
N SER A 71 10.22 -15.52 -10.85
CA SER A 71 10.39 -14.99 -9.49
C SER A 71 9.40 -13.85 -9.20
N ALA A 72 9.27 -12.90 -10.11
CA ALA A 72 8.31 -11.80 -9.97
C ALA A 72 6.87 -12.28 -9.84
N CYS A 73 6.49 -13.33 -10.60
CA CYS A 73 5.16 -13.94 -10.48
C CYS A 73 4.95 -14.58 -9.10
N TYR A 74 5.94 -15.31 -8.61
CA TYR A 74 5.88 -15.94 -7.28
C TYR A 74 5.73 -14.90 -6.15
N ILE A 75 6.39 -13.74 -6.25
CA ILE A 75 6.15 -12.62 -5.33
C ILE A 75 4.67 -12.19 -5.34
N LYS A 76 4.07 -12.07 -6.53
CA LYS A 76 2.67 -11.63 -6.68
C LYS A 76 1.66 -12.61 -6.09
N ILE A 77 1.94 -13.92 -6.16
CA ILE A 77 1.08 -14.96 -5.58
C ILE A 77 1.51 -15.39 -4.17
N ARG A 78 2.41 -14.63 -3.51
CA ARG A 78 2.88 -14.84 -2.13
C ARG A 78 3.67 -16.14 -1.88
N GLU A 79 4.27 -16.68 -2.93
CA GLU A 79 5.12 -17.88 -2.89
C GLU A 79 6.59 -17.50 -2.74
N TYR A 80 6.93 -16.81 -1.64
CA TYR A 80 8.20 -16.07 -1.50
C TYR A 80 9.45 -16.97 -1.53
N GLU A 81 9.39 -18.20 -1.02
CA GLU A 81 10.52 -19.14 -1.12
C GLU A 81 10.74 -19.65 -2.55
N LYS A 82 9.69 -19.76 -3.36
CA LYS A 82 9.85 -20.08 -4.80
C LYS A 82 10.47 -18.90 -5.54
N ALA A 83 10.04 -17.67 -5.21
CA ALA A 83 10.64 -16.45 -5.74
C ALA A 83 12.13 -16.37 -5.39
N ARG A 84 12.49 -16.58 -4.12
CA ARG A 84 13.89 -16.55 -3.65
C ARG A 84 14.76 -17.54 -4.42
N ARG A 85 14.30 -18.78 -4.59
CA ARG A 85 15.03 -19.81 -5.35
C ARG A 85 15.23 -19.41 -6.81
N ASP A 86 14.20 -18.91 -7.48
CA ASP A 86 14.32 -18.44 -8.86
C ASP A 86 15.27 -17.23 -8.98
N ALA A 87 15.25 -16.31 -8.01
CA ALA A 87 16.17 -15.17 -7.98
C ALA A 87 17.64 -15.62 -7.84
N VAL A 88 17.91 -16.61 -6.99
CA VAL A 88 19.26 -17.20 -6.86
C VAL A 88 19.68 -17.87 -8.17
N GLN A 89 18.79 -18.60 -8.86
CA GLN A 89 19.10 -19.15 -10.18
C GLN A 89 19.43 -18.05 -11.22
N THR A 90 18.77 -16.89 -11.16
CA THR A 90 19.16 -15.74 -12.00
C THR A 90 20.57 -15.26 -11.67
N ILE A 91 20.95 -15.18 -10.39
CA ILE A 91 22.30 -14.76 -9.96
C ILE A 91 23.35 -15.77 -10.40
N ASP A 92 23.09 -17.07 -10.26
CA ASP A 92 24.00 -18.14 -10.66
C ASP A 92 24.29 -18.11 -12.17
N LEU A 93 23.27 -17.84 -12.98
CA LEU A 93 23.37 -17.78 -14.45
C LEU A 93 23.86 -16.43 -14.98
N ALA A 94 23.66 -15.34 -14.24
CA ALA A 94 24.00 -13.99 -14.67
C ALA A 94 24.45 -13.13 -13.47
N SER A 95 25.61 -13.46 -12.90
CA SER A 95 26.13 -12.86 -11.65
C SER A 95 26.48 -11.37 -11.73
N THR A 96 26.59 -10.83 -12.94
CA THR A 96 26.79 -9.40 -13.21
C THR A 96 25.47 -8.62 -13.33
N TRP A 97 24.32 -9.31 -13.41
CA TRP A 97 23.03 -8.66 -13.50
C TRP A 97 22.46 -8.27 -12.14
N SER A 98 22.32 -6.97 -11.95
CA SER A 98 21.58 -6.35 -10.84
C SER A 98 20.19 -6.95 -10.61
N LYS A 99 19.46 -7.27 -11.68
CA LYS A 99 18.07 -7.75 -11.62
C LYS A 99 17.91 -9.05 -10.83
N GLY A 100 18.90 -9.94 -10.86
CA GLY A 100 18.89 -11.16 -10.04
C GLY A 100 18.95 -10.84 -8.54
N TYR A 101 19.89 -10.00 -8.14
CA TYR A 101 20.04 -9.54 -6.76
C TYR A 101 18.84 -8.72 -6.29
N PHE A 102 18.28 -7.87 -7.14
CA PHE A 102 17.06 -7.12 -6.84
C PHE A 102 15.89 -8.06 -6.53
N ARG A 103 15.65 -9.08 -7.38
CA ARG A 103 14.62 -10.09 -7.12
C ARG A 103 14.87 -10.87 -5.83
N HIS A 104 16.13 -11.16 -5.54
CA HIS A 104 16.52 -11.84 -4.32
C HIS A 104 16.19 -10.99 -3.09
N GLY A 105 16.54 -9.70 -3.11
CA GLY A 105 16.19 -8.73 -2.08
C GLY A 105 14.68 -8.57 -1.90
N GLU A 106 13.90 -8.50 -2.99
CA GLU A 106 12.43 -8.46 -2.92
C GLU A 106 11.85 -9.70 -2.23
N ALA A 107 12.35 -10.89 -2.56
CA ALA A 107 11.90 -12.15 -1.95
C ALA A 107 12.26 -12.22 -0.47
N LEU A 108 13.49 -11.88 -0.11
CA LEU A 108 13.98 -11.85 1.28
C LEU A 108 13.22 -10.83 2.13
N LEU A 109 12.92 -9.64 1.59
CA LEU A 109 12.08 -8.65 2.25
C LEU A 109 10.70 -9.24 2.58
N LYS A 110 10.08 -9.95 1.63
CA LYS A 110 8.77 -10.60 1.84
C LYS A 110 8.82 -11.78 2.82
N LEU A 111 9.98 -12.40 2.98
CA LEU A 111 10.26 -13.41 4.00
C LEU A 111 10.66 -12.80 5.35
N GLU A 112 10.68 -11.47 5.47
CA GLU A 112 11.10 -10.73 6.67
C GLU A 112 12.57 -11.00 7.08
N GLN A 113 13.40 -11.43 6.12
CA GLN A 113 14.84 -11.60 6.27
C GLN A 113 15.55 -10.28 5.93
N PHE A 114 15.40 -9.29 6.82
CA PHE A 114 15.71 -7.90 6.51
C PHE A 114 17.22 -7.63 6.28
N ASP A 115 18.10 -8.30 7.02
CA ASP A 115 19.55 -8.08 6.90
C ASP A 115 20.05 -8.61 5.56
N GLU A 116 19.67 -9.82 5.20
CA GLU A 116 19.99 -10.45 3.92
C GLU A 116 19.35 -9.69 2.74
N ALA A 117 18.13 -9.16 2.92
CA ALA A 117 17.49 -8.33 1.90
C ALA A 117 18.29 -7.05 1.62
N LEU A 118 18.81 -6.39 2.66
CA LEU A 118 19.65 -5.18 2.52
C LEU A 118 20.95 -5.50 1.78
N GLU A 119 21.61 -6.62 2.11
CA GLU A 119 22.81 -7.08 1.40
C GLU A 119 22.51 -7.35 -0.08
N ALA A 120 21.39 -8.02 -0.39
CA ALA A 120 20.99 -8.29 -1.76
C ALA A 120 20.68 -7.00 -2.55
N PHE A 121 20.00 -6.02 -1.96
CA PHE A 121 19.77 -4.73 -2.61
C PHE A 121 21.06 -3.94 -2.81
N GLN A 122 21.99 -3.99 -1.87
CA GLN A 122 23.31 -3.37 -2.04
C GLN A 122 24.07 -4.01 -3.20
N MET A 123 24.08 -5.34 -3.30
CA MET A 123 24.68 -6.05 -4.43
C MET A 123 24.02 -5.69 -5.77
N ALA A 124 22.71 -5.42 -5.78
CA ALA A 124 22.02 -4.93 -6.96
C ALA A 124 22.48 -3.50 -7.34
N MET A 125 22.63 -2.61 -6.37
CA MET A 125 23.09 -1.23 -6.58
C MET A 125 24.52 -1.16 -7.11
N ASP A 126 25.42 -2.02 -6.62
CA ASP A 126 26.81 -2.07 -7.06
C ASP A 126 26.98 -2.47 -8.54
N ARG A 127 25.89 -2.94 -9.18
CA ARG A 127 25.83 -3.44 -10.55
C ARG A 127 24.92 -2.60 -11.46
N GLU A 128 24.47 -1.43 -11.00
CA GLU A 128 23.58 -0.55 -11.76
C GLU A 128 24.21 0.81 -12.05
N ASP A 129 23.76 1.42 -13.13
CA ASP A 129 24.05 2.82 -13.41
C ASP A 129 23.25 3.72 -12.44
N ALA A 130 23.78 4.92 -12.17
CA ALA A 130 23.20 5.88 -11.24
C ALA A 130 21.70 6.18 -11.47
N ALA A 131 21.22 6.05 -12.70
CA ALA A 131 19.82 6.25 -13.06
C ALA A 131 18.86 5.21 -12.44
N ASN A 132 19.32 3.97 -12.23
CA ASN A 132 18.50 2.86 -11.73
C ASN A 132 18.64 2.67 -10.21
N ILE A 133 19.69 3.25 -9.61
CA ILE A 133 19.93 3.22 -8.15
C ILE A 133 18.74 3.80 -7.37
N LYS A 134 18.06 4.83 -7.89
CA LYS A 134 16.94 5.46 -7.19
C LYS A 134 15.79 4.48 -6.89
N GLU A 135 15.49 3.57 -7.80
CA GLU A 135 14.45 2.56 -7.61
C GLU A 135 14.88 1.57 -6.51
N ILE A 136 16.12 1.08 -6.53
CA ILE A 136 16.63 0.16 -5.52
C ILE A 136 16.70 0.83 -4.14
N SER A 137 17.14 2.10 -4.07
CA SER A 137 17.20 2.87 -2.82
C SER A 137 15.84 3.01 -2.13
N ALA A 138 14.74 3.08 -2.89
CA ALA A 138 13.39 3.07 -2.31
C ALA A 138 13.06 1.72 -1.64
N PHE A 139 13.54 0.60 -2.17
CA PHE A 139 13.40 -0.72 -1.54
C PHE A 139 14.32 -0.88 -0.31
N VAL A 140 15.54 -0.33 -0.35
CA VAL A 140 16.42 -0.26 0.83
C VAL A 140 15.74 0.51 1.96
N ALA A 141 15.22 1.71 1.68
CA ALA A 141 14.52 2.52 2.67
C ALA A 141 13.28 1.79 3.23
N LYS A 142 12.48 1.17 2.36
CA LYS A 142 11.34 0.35 2.78
C LYS A 142 11.75 -0.81 3.69
N THR A 143 12.84 -1.51 3.36
CA THR A 143 13.37 -2.62 4.16
C THR A 143 13.80 -2.14 5.54
N LEU A 144 14.46 -0.97 5.63
CA LEU A 144 14.83 -0.37 6.91
C LEU A 144 13.59 0.02 7.75
N ILE A 145 12.56 0.57 7.11
CA ILE A 145 11.29 0.91 7.77
C ILE A 145 10.60 -0.35 8.32
N GLU A 146 10.51 -1.42 7.52
CA GLU A 146 9.89 -2.69 7.94
C GLU A 146 10.71 -3.39 9.04
N LYS A 147 12.04 -3.34 8.96
CA LYS A 147 12.94 -3.83 10.02
C LYS A 147 12.75 -3.05 11.33
N ASP A 148 12.62 -1.73 11.26
CA ASP A 148 12.37 -0.89 12.43
C ASP A 148 10.95 -1.11 13.00
N ASN A 149 9.96 -1.34 12.13
CA ASN A 149 8.61 -1.75 12.54
C ASN A 149 8.66 -3.06 13.36
N ALA A 150 9.33 -4.10 12.83
CA ALA A 150 9.46 -5.38 13.50
C ALA A 150 10.15 -5.24 14.87
N ARG A 151 11.20 -4.40 14.97
CA ARG A 151 11.86 -4.08 16.25
C ARG A 151 10.93 -3.42 17.26
N MET A 152 9.99 -2.59 16.81
CA MET A 152 8.95 -1.98 17.65
C MET A 152 7.80 -2.94 17.99
N GLY A 153 7.82 -4.18 17.50
CA GLY A 153 6.73 -5.13 17.72
C GLY A 153 5.51 -4.88 16.83
N ILE A 154 5.65 -4.11 15.74
CA ILE A 154 4.54 -3.73 14.88
C ILE A 154 4.76 -4.21 13.45
N LYS A 155 3.67 -4.50 12.75
CA LYS A 155 3.67 -4.63 11.29
C LYS A 155 2.61 -3.71 10.73
N ILE A 156 2.98 -2.89 9.74
CA ILE A 156 2.07 -1.98 9.04
C ILE A 156 1.91 -2.53 7.63
N ILE A 157 0.68 -2.93 7.29
CA ILE A 157 0.33 -3.47 5.99
C ILE A 157 -0.57 -2.47 5.28
N GLN A 158 -0.35 -2.30 3.98
CA GLN A 158 -1.13 -1.42 3.11
C GLN A 158 -1.77 -2.28 2.03
N LEU A 159 -3.10 -2.28 1.96
CA LEU A 159 -3.87 -2.90 0.89
C LEU A 159 -4.39 -1.79 -0.03
N ILE A 160 -4.01 -1.84 -1.30
CA ILE A 160 -4.39 -0.82 -2.28
C ILE A 160 -5.61 -1.31 -3.07
N SER A 161 -6.65 -0.49 -3.13
CA SER A 161 -7.85 -0.75 -3.94
C SER A 161 -7.49 -0.90 -5.42
N GLY A 162 -7.99 -1.95 -6.06
CA GLY A 162 -7.70 -2.31 -7.45
C GLY A 162 -6.37 -3.03 -7.66
N GLN A 163 -5.58 -3.25 -6.61
CA GLN A 163 -4.33 -4.03 -6.66
C GLN A 163 -4.37 -5.24 -5.72
N ASP A 164 -4.66 -5.01 -4.43
CA ASP A 164 -4.61 -6.03 -3.40
C ASP A 164 -6.02 -6.47 -2.96
N ILE A 165 -6.99 -5.55 -3.05
CA ILE A 165 -8.42 -5.77 -2.81
C ILE A 165 -9.23 -5.11 -3.93
N ALA A 166 -10.52 -5.44 -4.05
CA ALA A 166 -11.37 -4.93 -5.12
C ALA A 166 -10.82 -5.24 -6.53
N VAL A 167 -10.25 -6.45 -6.71
CA VAL A 167 -9.60 -6.88 -7.96
C VAL A 167 -10.50 -7.79 -8.80
N GLU A 168 -11.10 -8.80 -8.16
CA GLU A 168 -11.88 -9.83 -8.85
C GLU A 168 -13.23 -9.28 -9.30
N LYS A 169 -13.42 -9.17 -10.61
CA LYS A 169 -14.70 -8.81 -11.21
C LYS A 169 -15.60 -10.03 -11.31
N SER A 170 -16.81 -9.93 -10.77
CA SER A 170 -17.81 -10.99 -10.87
C SER A 170 -18.71 -10.76 -12.09
N VAL A 171 -18.75 -11.75 -12.98
CA VAL A 171 -19.71 -11.79 -14.11
C VAL A 171 -21.16 -11.86 -13.60
N LEU A 172 -21.37 -12.46 -12.44
CA LEU A 172 -22.69 -12.62 -11.81
C LEU A 172 -23.12 -11.38 -11.01
N ASN A 173 -22.20 -10.47 -10.68
CA ASN A 173 -22.49 -9.24 -9.94
C ASN A 173 -21.94 -8.00 -10.66
N PRO A 174 -22.68 -7.45 -11.63
CA PRO A 174 -22.23 -6.30 -12.42
C PRO A 174 -22.06 -5.02 -11.60
N ILE A 175 -22.84 -4.84 -10.52
CA ILE A 175 -22.73 -3.68 -9.63
C ILE A 175 -21.39 -3.71 -8.89
N GLN A 176 -21.01 -4.87 -8.33
CA GLN A 176 -19.70 -5.04 -7.70
C GLN A 176 -18.57 -4.74 -8.68
N SER A 177 -18.64 -5.30 -9.90
CA SER A 177 -17.61 -5.07 -10.91
C SER A 177 -17.44 -3.57 -11.21
N LYS A 178 -18.53 -2.80 -11.28
CA LYS A 178 -18.46 -1.36 -11.48
C LYS A 178 -17.90 -0.63 -10.25
N LEU A 179 -18.30 -1.01 -9.05
CA LEU A 179 -17.75 -0.45 -7.81
C LEU A 179 -16.24 -0.68 -7.71
N TYR A 180 -15.75 -1.86 -8.09
CA TYR A 180 -14.33 -2.20 -8.04
C TYR A 180 -13.53 -1.43 -9.10
N GLU A 181 -14.10 -1.15 -10.27
CA GLU A 181 -13.51 -0.20 -11.22
C GLU A 181 -13.35 1.19 -10.61
N PHE A 182 -14.38 1.70 -9.93
CA PHE A 182 -14.28 2.98 -9.21
C PHE A 182 -13.24 2.94 -8.09
N ALA A 183 -13.22 1.89 -7.28
CA ALA A 183 -12.24 1.70 -6.22
C ALA A 183 -10.79 1.75 -6.75
N ALA A 184 -10.54 1.10 -7.89
CA ALA A 184 -9.23 1.12 -8.56
C ALA A 184 -8.82 2.53 -9.04
N HIS A 185 -9.79 3.37 -9.42
CA HIS A 185 -9.54 4.76 -9.79
C HIS A 185 -9.29 5.68 -8.58
N MET A 186 -9.97 5.41 -7.46
CA MET A 186 -9.79 6.19 -6.23
C MET A 186 -8.42 5.94 -5.57
N LYS A 187 -7.85 4.74 -5.76
CA LYS A 187 -6.51 4.38 -5.25
C LYS A 187 -6.37 4.54 -3.73
N ASN A 188 -7.44 4.26 -2.98
CA ASN A 188 -7.38 4.26 -1.52
C ASN A 188 -6.37 3.22 -1.01
N ILE A 189 -5.74 3.53 0.11
CA ILE A 189 -4.87 2.62 0.85
C ILE A 189 -5.51 2.30 2.19
N ILE A 190 -5.89 1.04 2.37
CA ILE A 190 -6.39 0.51 3.63
C ILE A 190 -5.19 0.11 4.46
N HIS A 191 -5.08 0.62 5.68
CA HIS A 191 -3.96 0.30 6.57
C HIS A 191 -4.38 -0.73 7.61
N ILE A 192 -3.45 -1.65 7.90
CA ILE A 192 -3.59 -2.65 8.96
C ILE A 192 -2.37 -2.51 9.86
N ILE A 193 -2.60 -2.24 11.14
CA ILE A 193 -1.54 -2.23 12.16
C ILE A 193 -1.69 -3.50 12.98
N VAL A 194 -0.66 -4.33 12.98
CA VAL A 194 -0.63 -5.63 13.67
C VAL A 194 0.37 -5.59 14.82
N ASP A 195 -0.03 -6.06 15.99
CA ASP A 195 0.87 -6.48 17.07
C ASP A 195 1.42 -7.87 16.75
N ILE A 196 2.69 -7.92 16.34
CA ILE A 196 3.33 -9.16 15.87
C ILE A 196 3.39 -10.25 16.95
N LYS A 197 3.28 -9.87 18.23
CA LYS A 197 3.32 -10.82 19.34
C LYS A 197 1.99 -11.55 19.51
N THR A 198 0.87 -10.87 19.28
CA THR A 198 -0.47 -11.39 19.56
C THR A 198 -1.28 -11.69 18.31
N ASN A 199 -0.82 -11.23 17.13
CA ASN A 199 -1.58 -11.21 15.88
C ASN A 199 -2.88 -10.40 15.95
N ASN A 200 -3.08 -9.62 17.01
CA ASN A 200 -4.17 -8.65 17.05
C ASN A 200 -3.87 -7.49 16.12
N CYS A 201 -4.88 -7.02 15.40
CA CYS A 201 -4.73 -5.91 14.48
C CYS A 201 -5.89 -4.93 14.55
N ILE A 202 -5.63 -3.72 14.08
CA ILE A 202 -6.68 -2.76 13.73
C ILE A 202 -6.71 -2.51 12.24
N LEU A 203 -7.90 -2.24 11.74
CA LEU A 203 -8.13 -1.80 10.37
C LEU A 203 -8.35 -0.28 10.38
N ILE A 204 -7.77 0.42 9.42
CA ILE A 204 -7.91 1.87 9.27
C ILE A 204 -8.49 2.12 7.88
N ASP A 205 -9.61 2.84 7.83
CA ASP A 205 -10.32 3.20 6.60
C ASP A 205 -10.73 1.98 5.74
N ALA A 206 -11.16 0.91 6.39
CA ALA A 206 -11.61 -0.31 5.71
C ALA A 206 -12.87 -0.05 4.85
N CYS A 207 -12.68 -0.02 3.53
CA CYS A 207 -13.71 0.30 2.54
C CYS A 207 -13.59 -0.59 1.29
N TRP A 208 -14.58 -0.47 0.39
CA TRP A 208 -14.75 -1.11 -0.91
C TRP A 208 -15.01 -2.61 -0.88
N ASP A 209 -14.11 -3.39 -0.28
CA ASP A 209 -14.08 -4.85 -0.37
C ASP A 209 -13.80 -5.47 1.02
N ILE A 210 -14.75 -5.29 1.94
CA ILE A 210 -14.63 -5.86 3.30
C ILE A 210 -14.43 -7.37 3.27
N ASP A 211 -15.01 -8.09 2.30
CA ASP A 211 -14.83 -9.53 2.19
C ASP A 211 -13.38 -9.89 1.79
N GLY A 212 -12.81 -9.19 0.80
CA GLY A 212 -11.41 -9.34 0.43
C GLY A 212 -10.44 -8.95 1.56
N ILE A 213 -10.73 -7.87 2.29
CA ILE A 213 -9.94 -7.46 3.45
C ILE A 213 -9.99 -8.54 4.55
N LEU A 214 -11.16 -9.06 4.89
CA LEU A 214 -11.29 -10.08 5.93
C LEU A 214 -10.70 -11.43 5.51
N LYS A 215 -10.80 -11.79 4.22
CA LYS A 215 -10.09 -12.95 3.66
C LYS A 215 -8.59 -12.80 3.84
N TYR A 216 -8.02 -11.62 3.55
CA TYR A 216 -6.61 -11.35 3.80
C TYR A 216 -6.25 -11.50 5.27
N ILE A 217 -7.03 -10.93 6.18
CA ILE A 217 -6.83 -11.07 7.64
C ILE A 217 -6.81 -12.53 8.08
N ASP A 218 -7.77 -13.33 7.60
CA ASP A 218 -7.89 -14.76 7.94
C ASP A 218 -6.71 -15.59 7.40
N GLU A 219 -6.33 -15.38 6.14
CA GLU A 219 -5.16 -16.03 5.50
C GLU A 219 -3.85 -15.74 6.25
N GLN A 220 -3.74 -14.56 6.89
CA GLN A 220 -2.57 -14.19 7.68
C GLN A 220 -2.66 -14.62 9.15
N GLY A 221 -3.81 -15.15 9.60
CA GLY A 221 -4.03 -15.54 11.00
C GLY A 221 -4.12 -14.36 11.97
N TYR A 222 -4.57 -13.19 11.51
CA TYR A 222 -4.75 -12.00 12.36
C TYR A 222 -6.16 -11.93 12.96
N THR A 223 -6.28 -11.25 14.11
CA THR A 223 -7.55 -11.01 14.80
C THR A 223 -7.83 -9.51 14.86
N VAL A 224 -8.93 -9.06 14.25
CA VAL A 224 -9.32 -7.64 14.29
C VAL A 224 -9.90 -7.30 15.67
N VAL A 225 -9.30 -6.34 16.38
CA VAL A 225 -9.74 -5.92 17.73
C VAL A 225 -10.45 -4.55 17.75
N ALA A 226 -10.18 -3.71 16.76
CA ALA A 226 -10.87 -2.44 16.56
C ALA A 226 -10.75 -1.99 15.09
N THR A 227 -11.56 -0.99 14.73
CA THR A 227 -11.40 -0.25 13.48
C THR A 227 -11.26 1.23 13.78
N VAL A 228 -10.51 1.95 12.97
CA VAL A 228 -10.32 3.40 13.08
C VAL A 228 -10.70 4.05 11.76
N VAL A 229 -11.33 5.20 11.84
CA VAL A 229 -11.69 6.02 10.68
C VAL A 229 -10.92 7.32 10.74
N THR A 230 -10.15 7.64 9.70
CA THR A 230 -9.44 8.92 9.60
C THR A 230 -10.40 10.06 9.32
N HIS A 231 -11.40 9.85 8.45
CA HIS A 231 -12.45 10.81 8.10
C HIS A 231 -13.66 10.16 7.39
N TYR A 232 -14.75 10.90 7.19
CA TYR A 232 -16.06 10.38 6.84
C TYR A 232 -16.29 10.09 5.35
N HIS A 233 -15.36 10.43 4.46
CA HIS A 233 -15.62 10.28 3.03
C HIS A 233 -15.94 8.82 2.66
N PHE A 234 -16.86 8.66 1.71
CA PHE A 234 -17.48 7.39 1.38
C PHE A 234 -16.47 6.34 0.90
N ASP A 235 -15.34 6.76 0.36
CA ASP A 235 -14.25 5.90 -0.12
C ASP A 235 -13.32 5.44 1.00
N HIS A 236 -13.48 5.95 2.23
CA HIS A 236 -12.82 5.49 3.46
C HIS A 236 -13.76 4.73 4.41
N ILE A 237 -15.07 5.01 4.38
CA ILE A 237 -16.04 4.39 5.31
C ILE A 237 -17.14 3.57 4.63
N GLY A 238 -17.28 3.62 3.30
CA GLY A 238 -18.40 3.05 2.56
C GLY A 238 -19.73 3.77 2.82
N GLY A 239 -20.83 3.04 2.68
CA GLY A 239 -22.19 3.56 2.85
C GLY A 239 -22.80 4.04 1.54
N SER A 240 -23.79 4.93 1.63
CA SER A 240 -24.43 5.52 0.44
C SER A 240 -23.45 6.45 -0.28
N PRO A 241 -23.25 6.32 -1.60
CA PRO A 241 -22.39 7.22 -2.36
C PRO A 241 -22.99 8.64 -2.40
N PRO A 242 -22.16 9.69 -2.61
CA PRO A 242 -22.65 11.05 -2.75
C PRO A 242 -23.35 11.27 -4.11
N ALA A 243 -24.11 12.37 -4.22
CA ALA A 243 -24.70 12.80 -5.48
C ALA A 243 -23.64 12.95 -6.60
N PRO A 244 -23.97 12.59 -7.86
CA PRO A 244 -25.28 12.15 -8.37
C PRO A 244 -25.54 10.63 -8.23
N TYR A 245 -24.63 9.90 -7.59
CA TYR A 245 -24.67 8.43 -7.50
C TYR A 245 -25.58 7.91 -6.38
N ASP A 246 -26.12 8.81 -5.55
CA ASP A 246 -27.10 8.56 -4.50
C ASP A 246 -28.52 8.21 -5.00
N THR A 247 -28.76 8.37 -6.31
CA THR A 247 -30.04 8.04 -6.97
C THR A 247 -30.27 6.54 -7.16
N LEU A 248 -29.21 5.74 -7.12
CA LEU A 248 -29.28 4.28 -7.20
C LEU A 248 -29.21 3.68 -5.79
N PRO A 249 -29.93 2.58 -5.49
CA PRO A 249 -29.90 1.92 -4.18
C PRO A 249 -28.61 1.10 -3.97
N ILE A 250 -27.46 1.70 -4.30
CA ILE A 250 -26.13 1.10 -4.17
C ILE A 250 -25.57 1.47 -2.80
N LYS A 251 -25.01 0.49 -2.09
CA LYS A 251 -24.23 0.70 -0.88
C LYS A 251 -22.81 0.21 -1.09
N ILE A 252 -21.85 1.08 -0.84
CA ILE A 252 -20.43 0.75 -0.87
C ILE A 252 -20.11 -0.01 0.43
N SER A 253 -19.46 -1.16 0.29
CA SER A 253 -19.03 -1.94 1.45
C SER A 253 -17.97 -1.15 2.22
N GLY A 254 -18.06 -1.13 3.55
CA GLY A 254 -17.12 -0.38 4.38
C GLY A 254 -17.42 -0.57 5.86
N LEU A 255 -17.37 0.51 6.63
CA LEU A 255 -17.52 0.52 8.08
C LEU A 255 -18.76 -0.22 8.57
N SER A 256 -19.93 0.06 7.98
CA SER A 256 -21.18 -0.61 8.35
C SER A 256 -21.13 -2.13 8.11
N SER A 257 -20.61 -2.55 6.96
CA SER A 257 -20.41 -3.97 6.62
C SER A 257 -19.43 -4.64 7.59
N LEU A 258 -18.32 -3.98 7.92
CA LEU A 258 -17.31 -4.48 8.84
C LEU A 258 -17.87 -4.68 10.25
N LEU A 259 -18.55 -3.66 10.80
CA LEU A 259 -19.14 -3.73 12.15
C LEU A 259 -20.26 -4.77 12.26
N LYS A 260 -20.92 -5.11 11.14
CA LYS A 260 -21.89 -6.21 11.06
C LYS A 260 -21.21 -7.58 11.06
N LYS A 261 -20.11 -7.74 10.32
CA LYS A 261 -19.36 -9.00 10.22
C LYS A 261 -18.53 -9.29 11.48
N ILE A 262 -18.11 -8.26 12.21
CA ILE A 262 -17.37 -8.37 13.47
C ILE A 262 -18.14 -7.62 14.58
N PRO A 263 -19.12 -8.27 15.23
CA PRO A 263 -20.02 -7.57 16.16
C PRO A 263 -19.34 -7.04 17.44
N HIS A 264 -18.21 -7.63 17.85
CA HIS A 264 -17.55 -7.32 19.12
C HIS A 264 -16.61 -6.10 19.06
N ILE A 265 -16.19 -5.67 17.86
CA ILE A 265 -15.29 -4.52 17.71
C ILE A 265 -16.07 -3.20 17.74
N LYS A 266 -15.34 -2.12 18.06
CA LYS A 266 -15.83 -0.73 17.98
C LYS A 266 -15.02 0.08 16.97
N ALA A 267 -15.63 1.15 16.49
CA ALA A 267 -15.01 2.10 15.57
C ALA A 267 -14.56 3.35 16.31
N TYR A 268 -13.27 3.68 16.22
CA TYR A 268 -12.68 4.89 16.80
C TYR A 268 -12.72 6.02 15.78
N ILE A 269 -13.44 7.09 16.10
CA ILE A 269 -13.79 8.14 15.15
C ILE A 269 -13.76 9.50 15.85
N HIS A 270 -13.23 10.52 15.20
CA HIS A 270 -13.29 11.88 15.72
C HIS A 270 -14.76 12.34 15.90
N PRO A 271 -15.12 12.98 17.02
CA PRO A 271 -16.51 13.36 17.31
C PRO A 271 -17.18 14.19 16.20
N LEU A 272 -16.41 15.07 15.53
CA LEU A 272 -16.91 15.93 14.45
C LEU A 272 -17.29 15.17 13.17
N GLU A 273 -16.84 13.92 13.01
CA GLU A 273 -17.15 13.08 11.85
C GLU A 273 -18.45 12.28 12.06
N ILE A 274 -18.79 11.96 13.32
CA ILE A 274 -19.90 11.05 13.66
C ILE A 274 -21.23 11.48 12.99
N PRO A 275 -21.64 12.76 13.00
CA PRO A 275 -22.88 13.17 12.34
C PRO A 275 -22.89 12.87 10.83
N PHE A 276 -21.76 13.07 10.14
CA PHE A 276 -21.64 12.81 8.70
C PHE A 276 -21.68 11.30 8.41
N ILE A 277 -20.99 10.49 9.22
CA ILE A 277 -21.01 9.03 9.11
C ILE A 277 -22.43 8.49 9.31
N GLN A 278 -23.18 9.02 10.29
CA GLN A 278 -24.55 8.57 10.54
C GLN A 278 -25.53 8.90 9.40
N GLN A 279 -25.25 9.92 8.58
CA GLN A 279 -26.05 10.24 7.40
C GLN A 279 -25.90 9.17 6.30
N THR A 280 -24.67 8.73 6.03
CA THR A 280 -24.38 7.75 4.95
C THR A 280 -24.44 6.30 5.43
N ASN A 281 -24.33 6.08 6.74
CA ASN A 281 -24.29 4.77 7.39
C ASN A 281 -25.27 4.70 8.58
N SER A 282 -26.53 5.08 8.35
CA SER A 282 -27.59 5.18 9.38
C SER A 282 -27.88 3.89 10.15
N SER A 283 -27.44 2.73 9.66
CA SER A 283 -27.57 1.44 10.36
C SER A 283 -26.55 1.23 11.50
N ILE A 284 -25.52 2.09 11.61
CA ILE A 284 -24.52 1.97 12.68
C ILE A 284 -25.08 2.54 13.98
N GLN A 285 -25.16 1.69 15.00
CA GLN A 285 -25.60 2.11 16.33
C GLN A 285 -24.52 2.96 17.02
N PHE A 286 -24.93 4.03 17.72
CA PHE A 286 -24.00 4.96 18.38
C PHE A 286 -23.07 4.29 19.39
N ASN A 287 -23.54 3.26 20.11
CA ASN A 287 -22.72 2.49 21.06
C ASN A 287 -21.56 1.68 20.41
N ARG A 288 -21.56 1.57 19.07
CA ARG A 288 -20.47 0.98 18.28
C ARG A 288 -19.40 2.00 17.90
N LEU A 289 -19.67 3.29 18.10
CA LEU A 289 -18.77 4.40 17.83
C LEU A 289 -18.12 4.86 19.12
N VAL A 290 -16.79 4.99 19.10
CA VAL A 290 -15.98 5.51 20.21
C VAL A 290 -15.40 6.85 19.76
N PRO A 291 -15.84 7.97 20.35
CA PRO A 291 -15.28 9.27 20.04
C PRO A 291 -13.79 9.29 20.40
N THR A 292 -12.91 9.64 19.46
CA THR A 292 -11.48 9.85 19.73
C THR A 292 -11.26 11.25 20.34
N THR A 293 -10.01 11.54 20.72
CA THR A 293 -9.57 12.86 21.21
C THR A 293 -10.27 13.38 22.48
N THR A 294 -10.94 12.49 23.23
CA THR A 294 -11.39 12.75 24.61
C THR A 294 -10.30 12.33 25.61
N ASP A 295 -10.32 12.80 26.85
CA ASP A 295 -9.31 12.46 27.88
C ASP A 295 -8.98 10.95 27.97
N ILE A 296 -10.00 10.10 27.81
CA ILE A 296 -9.90 8.63 27.91
C ILE A 296 -9.54 7.93 26.58
N THR A 297 -9.70 8.60 25.44
CA THR A 297 -9.56 8.02 24.09
C THR A 297 -8.65 8.87 23.20
N THR A 298 -7.83 9.75 23.80
CA THR A 298 -6.71 10.41 23.13
C THR A 298 -5.72 9.41 22.57
N HIS A 299 -5.72 8.19 23.12
CA HIS A 299 -4.90 7.08 22.66
C HIS A 299 -5.68 5.76 22.61
N LEU A 300 -5.18 4.84 21.78
CA LEU A 300 -5.60 3.44 21.70
C LEU A 300 -4.36 2.56 21.84
N ASN A 301 -4.43 1.56 22.73
CA ASN A 301 -3.35 0.59 22.91
C ASN A 301 -3.74 -0.78 22.35
N ILE A 302 -2.82 -1.40 21.62
CA ILE A 302 -2.97 -2.79 21.11
C ILE A 302 -1.71 -3.54 21.52
N GLY A 303 -1.80 -4.37 22.56
CA GLY A 303 -0.61 -4.95 23.18
C GLY A 303 0.32 -3.85 23.70
N LYS A 304 1.54 -3.74 23.15
CA LYS A 304 2.50 -2.67 23.46
C LYS A 304 2.47 -1.50 22.46
N ILE A 305 1.64 -1.58 21.43
CA ILE A 305 1.49 -0.53 20.42
C ILE A 305 0.70 0.61 21.04
N HIS A 306 1.26 1.82 21.01
CA HIS A 306 0.61 3.03 21.45
C HIS A 306 0.22 3.88 20.23
N ILE A 307 -1.07 4.17 20.09
CA ILE A 307 -1.60 4.98 18.99
C ILE A 307 -2.17 6.25 19.61
N GLU A 308 -1.62 7.39 19.24
CA GLU A 308 -2.13 8.71 19.61
C GLU A 308 -2.97 9.28 18.46
N PHE A 309 -4.15 9.80 18.76
CA PHE A 309 -5.02 10.44 17.77
C PHE A 309 -4.73 11.93 17.70
N LEU A 310 -4.23 12.39 16.55
CA LEU A 310 -3.99 13.79 16.28
C LEU A 310 -5.17 14.37 15.50
N HIS A 311 -5.83 15.42 16.03
CA HIS A 311 -6.85 16.13 15.26
C HIS A 311 -6.18 16.95 14.16
N THR A 312 -6.52 16.64 12.91
CA THR A 312 -5.89 17.19 11.70
C THR A 312 -6.93 17.74 10.72
N PRO A 313 -7.77 18.70 11.15
CA PRO A 313 -8.86 19.22 10.36
C PRO A 313 -8.35 19.91 9.08
N GLY A 314 -9.19 19.91 8.06
CA GLY A 314 -8.91 20.61 6.81
C GLY A 314 -9.55 19.95 5.62
N HIS A 315 -9.29 18.66 5.44
CA HIS A 315 -9.97 17.86 4.42
C HIS A 315 -11.43 17.62 4.80
N THR A 316 -11.65 17.27 6.07
CA THR A 316 -12.96 17.25 6.73
C THR A 316 -12.85 17.93 8.11
N PRO A 317 -13.96 18.25 8.80
CA PRO A 317 -13.93 18.94 10.09
C PRO A 317 -13.24 18.14 11.21
N GLY A 318 -13.36 16.82 11.18
CA GLY A 318 -12.82 15.89 12.15
C GLY A 318 -11.80 14.92 11.57
N SER A 319 -11.19 15.23 10.42
CA SER A 319 -10.00 14.51 9.94
C SER A 319 -9.02 14.31 11.09
N GLN A 320 -8.53 13.08 11.26
CA GLN A 320 -7.55 12.72 12.27
C GLN A 320 -6.44 11.86 11.66
N SER A 321 -5.21 12.07 12.15
CA SER A 321 -4.05 11.23 11.87
C SER A 321 -3.71 10.39 13.08
N LEU A 322 -3.11 9.22 12.86
CA LEU A 322 -2.72 8.28 13.92
C LEU A 322 -1.20 8.27 14.05
N LEU A 323 -0.69 8.71 15.20
CA LEU A 323 0.73 8.65 15.53
C LEU A 323 1.01 7.37 16.33
N VAL A 324 1.59 6.38 15.66
CA VAL A 324 1.90 5.05 16.20
C VAL A 324 3.32 5.05 16.75
N ASN A 325 3.47 4.70 18.02
CA ASN A 325 4.74 4.63 18.75
C ASN A 325 5.61 5.89 18.59
N LYS A 326 4.99 7.05 18.37
CA LYS A 326 5.66 8.34 18.10
C LYS A 326 6.63 8.33 16.90
N SER A 327 6.52 7.34 16.01
CA SER A 327 7.49 7.11 14.93
C SER A 327 6.86 6.86 13.56
N ARG A 328 5.58 6.47 13.51
CA ARG A 328 4.82 6.26 12.27
C ARG A 328 3.54 7.07 12.29
N LEU A 329 3.26 7.78 11.22
CA LEU A 329 2.05 8.58 11.05
C LEU A 329 1.18 7.95 9.97
N ILE A 330 -0.01 7.46 10.33
CA ILE A 330 -1.06 7.20 9.34
C ILE A 330 -1.79 8.52 9.15
N ALA A 331 -1.55 9.18 8.03
CA ALA A 331 -1.97 10.57 7.82
C ALA A 331 -3.41 10.72 7.33
N GLY A 332 -4.02 9.63 6.85
CA GLY A 332 -5.28 9.70 6.10
C GLY A 332 -5.13 10.67 4.92
N ASP A 333 -6.14 11.51 4.73
CA ASP A 333 -6.18 12.51 3.66
C ASP A 333 -5.72 13.89 4.12
N THR A 334 -5.09 14.00 5.29
CA THR A 334 -4.47 15.27 5.70
C THR A 334 -3.18 15.50 4.91
N LEU A 335 -2.24 14.55 4.99
CA LEU A 335 -0.93 14.64 4.34
C LEU A 335 -0.74 13.44 3.40
N LEU A 336 -0.37 13.73 2.16
CA LEU A 336 -0.13 12.76 1.10
C LEU A 336 1.34 12.82 0.68
N CYS A 337 1.88 11.76 0.08
CA CYS A 337 3.28 11.74 -0.33
C CYS A 337 3.54 12.65 -1.55
N GLY A 338 4.71 13.30 -1.56
CA GLY A 338 5.20 14.05 -2.73
C GLY A 338 4.86 15.54 -2.74
N GLY A 339 4.64 16.14 -1.57
CA GLY A 339 4.29 17.54 -1.42
C GLY A 339 2.80 17.78 -1.59
N HIS A 340 1.96 16.83 -1.19
CA HIS A 340 0.53 16.85 -1.44
C HIS A 340 -0.28 16.72 -0.14
N CYS A 341 -1.52 17.18 -0.16
CA CYS A 341 -2.47 17.07 0.93
C CYS A 341 -3.86 16.77 0.36
N GLY A 342 -4.81 16.38 1.20
CA GLY A 342 -6.20 16.25 0.77
C GLY A 342 -6.79 17.58 0.33
N ARG A 343 -7.74 17.50 -0.59
CA ARG A 343 -8.51 18.64 -1.08
C ARG A 343 -9.38 19.24 0.03
N THR A 344 -9.73 20.53 -0.07
CA THR A 344 -10.50 21.23 0.99
C THR A 344 -11.77 21.90 0.46
N ASP A 345 -12.20 21.55 -0.74
CA ASP A 345 -13.30 22.19 -1.48
C ASP A 345 -14.61 21.39 -1.46
N LEU A 346 -14.59 20.17 -0.90
CA LEU A 346 -15.80 19.38 -0.63
C LEU A 346 -16.51 19.87 0.64
N PRO A 347 -17.80 19.51 0.86
CA PRO A 347 -18.51 19.85 2.08
C PRO A 347 -17.71 19.50 3.34
N GLY A 348 -17.68 20.40 4.33
CA GLY A 348 -16.87 20.23 5.55
C GLY A 348 -15.38 20.56 5.40
N GLY A 349 -14.86 20.69 4.17
CA GLY A 349 -13.50 21.10 3.90
C GLY A 349 -13.21 22.55 4.34
N ASN A 350 -12.00 22.81 4.82
CA ASN A 350 -11.56 24.11 5.28
C ASN A 350 -10.06 24.33 5.02
N ARG A 351 -9.76 25.19 4.04
CA ARG A 351 -8.39 25.53 3.61
C ARG A 351 -7.53 26.08 4.77
N ARG A 352 -8.06 26.99 5.58
CA ARG A 352 -7.31 27.60 6.71
C ARG A 352 -7.02 26.59 7.81
N ALA A 353 -7.95 25.68 8.07
CA ALA A 353 -7.74 24.59 9.03
C ALA A 353 -6.66 23.63 8.53
N MET A 354 -6.69 23.25 7.25
CA MET A 354 -5.64 22.41 6.65
C MET A 354 -4.27 23.07 6.76
N GLU A 355 -4.17 24.36 6.44
CA GLU A 355 -2.92 25.10 6.58
C GLU A 355 -2.40 25.05 8.02
N LYS A 356 -3.25 25.37 9.02
CA LYS A 356 -2.88 25.31 10.44
C LYS A 356 -2.40 23.91 10.84
N THR A 357 -3.08 22.87 10.36
CA THR A 357 -2.74 21.47 10.58
C THR A 357 -1.35 21.13 10.02
N LEU A 358 -1.08 21.47 8.76
CA LEU A 358 0.19 21.18 8.09
C LEU A 358 1.36 21.98 8.69
N ARG A 359 1.13 23.22 9.14
CA ARG A 359 2.16 24.05 9.78
C ARG A 359 2.50 23.59 11.19
N HIS A 360 1.48 23.43 12.03
CA HIS A 360 1.69 23.39 13.48
C HIS A 360 1.40 22.04 14.12
N VAL A 361 0.51 21.24 13.54
CA VAL A 361 0.20 19.90 14.06
C VAL A 361 1.18 18.90 13.45
N LEU A 362 1.11 18.69 12.13
CA LEU A 362 2.00 17.77 11.42
C LEU A 362 3.40 18.37 11.20
N GLY A 363 3.50 19.68 10.93
CA GLY A 363 4.79 20.36 10.80
C GLY A 363 5.59 20.46 12.10
N GLY A 364 4.95 20.26 13.25
CA GLY A 364 5.60 20.15 14.56
C GLY A 364 6.22 18.78 14.86
N LEU A 365 5.99 17.78 14.00
CA LEU A 365 6.50 16.43 14.17
C LEU A 365 8.00 16.33 13.77
N ASP A 366 8.69 15.36 14.36
CA ASP A 366 10.09 15.04 14.06
C ASP A 366 10.24 14.56 12.61
N ASN A 367 11.25 15.06 11.91
CA ASN A 367 11.51 14.76 10.49
C ASN A 367 11.69 13.26 10.21
N ARG A 368 12.09 12.45 11.20
CA ARG A 368 12.29 11.00 11.07
C ARG A 368 10.99 10.21 11.10
N ILE A 369 9.86 10.81 11.47
CA ILE A 369 8.56 10.13 11.48
C ILE A 369 8.20 9.73 10.04
N VAL A 370 7.95 8.43 9.86
CA VAL A 370 7.53 7.87 8.58
C VAL A 370 6.05 8.10 8.39
N VAL A 371 5.67 8.58 7.21
CA VAL A 371 4.29 8.93 6.84
C VAL A 371 3.71 7.86 5.94
N TYR A 372 2.47 7.45 6.21
CA TYR A 372 1.65 6.58 5.36
C TYR A 372 0.35 7.33 4.97
N PRO A 373 0.10 7.57 3.67
CA PRO A 373 -1.02 8.39 3.18
C PRO A 373 -2.30 7.57 3.00
N GLY A 374 -3.47 8.22 2.98
CA GLY A 374 -4.76 7.59 2.69
C GLY A 374 -4.95 7.14 1.23
N HIS A 375 -4.23 7.76 0.28
CA HIS A 375 -4.30 7.45 -1.15
C HIS A 375 -2.93 7.24 -1.79
N TYR A 376 -2.89 6.39 -2.83
CA TYR A 376 -1.69 6.09 -3.59
C TYR A 376 -1.53 7.02 -4.81
N TYR A 377 -0.76 8.09 -4.63
CA TYR A 377 -0.35 9.02 -5.70
C TYR A 377 1.13 8.89 -6.09
N GLY A 378 1.63 7.66 -6.13
CA GLY A 378 2.97 7.33 -6.65
C GLY A 378 3.95 6.84 -5.59
N SER A 379 3.68 7.05 -4.30
CA SER A 379 4.38 6.40 -3.20
C SER A 379 3.40 5.97 -2.12
N THR A 380 3.70 4.88 -1.41
CA THR A 380 2.91 4.41 -0.27
C THR A 380 3.48 4.87 1.08
N TRP A 381 4.64 5.54 1.07
CA TRP A 381 5.25 6.10 2.27
C TRP A 381 6.07 7.34 1.97
N SER A 382 6.36 8.13 3.00
CA SER A 382 7.30 9.25 2.98
C SER A 382 7.83 9.48 4.40
N THR A 383 8.43 10.63 4.67
CA THR A 383 8.75 11.09 6.03
C THR A 383 8.31 12.54 6.22
N ILE A 384 8.15 12.97 7.46
CA ILE A 384 7.89 14.39 7.77
C ILE A 384 8.99 15.28 7.20
N GLY A 385 10.26 14.84 7.23
CA GLY A 385 11.38 15.56 6.63
C GLY A 385 11.23 15.73 5.11
N MET A 386 10.93 14.64 4.40
CA MET A 386 10.73 14.67 2.95
C MET A 386 9.54 15.57 2.55
N GLU A 387 8.42 15.48 3.26
CA GLU A 387 7.24 16.31 2.94
C GLU A 387 7.44 17.78 3.29
N ARG A 388 8.28 18.08 4.28
CA ARG A 388 8.75 19.45 4.58
C ARG A 388 9.62 19.99 3.44
N GLU A 389 10.59 19.22 2.97
CA GLU A 389 11.44 19.59 1.83
C GLU A 389 10.62 19.77 0.53
N ASN A 390 9.56 18.99 0.36
CA ASN A 390 8.63 19.15 -0.76
C ASN A 390 7.66 20.34 -0.61
N GLY A 391 7.76 21.14 0.45
CA GLY A 391 7.00 22.39 0.64
C GLY A 391 5.57 22.22 1.17
N CYS A 392 5.21 21.05 1.71
CA CYS A 392 3.87 20.75 2.21
C CYS A 392 3.74 20.74 3.74
N LEU A 393 4.85 20.96 4.48
CA LEU A 393 4.86 21.07 5.94
C LEU A 393 5.70 22.24 6.45
N GLY A 394 5.38 22.74 7.64
CA GLY A 394 6.20 23.75 8.35
C GLY A 394 5.87 25.21 8.02
N ASP A 395 6.71 26.15 8.46
CA ASP A 395 6.41 27.59 8.31
C ASP A 395 6.61 28.12 6.88
N GLU A 396 7.38 27.41 6.06
CA GLU A 396 7.68 27.76 4.68
C GLU A 396 6.78 27.01 3.68
N LEU A 397 5.47 26.88 3.92
CA LEU A 397 4.55 26.19 2.98
C LEU A 397 4.53 26.82 1.58
N VAL A 398 5.45 26.44 0.70
CA VAL A 398 5.53 26.88 -0.70
C VAL A 398 4.69 25.95 -1.55
N GLY A 399 3.37 26.17 -1.61
CA GLY A 399 2.50 25.32 -2.45
C GLY A 399 1.03 25.38 -2.09
N PHE A 400 0.69 25.86 -0.90
CA PHE A 400 -0.70 26.05 -0.48
C PHE A 400 -1.31 27.35 -1.00
N GLY A 401 -0.95 27.75 -2.24
CA GLY A 401 -1.47 28.94 -2.94
C GLY A 401 -1.26 30.26 -2.19
N MET A 402 -0.15 30.42 -1.47
CA MET A 402 0.33 31.73 -1.06
C MET A 402 1.03 32.34 -2.27
N GLU A 403 0.41 33.35 -2.89
CA GLU A 403 1.20 34.32 -3.64
C GLU A 403 2.29 34.82 -2.69
N THR A 404 3.55 34.72 -3.12
CA THR A 404 4.63 35.47 -2.49
C THR A 404 4.26 36.94 -2.68
N THR A 405 3.68 37.56 -1.65
CA THR A 405 3.67 39.01 -1.54
C THR A 405 5.12 39.46 -1.46
N VAL A 406 5.66 39.86 -2.60
CA VAL A 406 6.76 40.82 -2.70
C VAL A 406 6.15 42.17 -3.01
#